data_AF-A0A165KLN8-F1
#
_entry.id   AF-A0A165KLN8-F1
#
_cell.length_a   1.000
_cell.length_b   1.000
_cell.length_c   1.000
_cell.angle_alpha   90.00
_cell.angle_beta   90.00
_cell.angle_gamma   90.00
#
_symmetry.space_group_name_H-M   'P 1'
#
loop_
_entity.id
_entity.type
_entity.pdbx_description
1 polymer ?
#
loop_
_entity_poly.entity_id
_entity_poly.type
_entity_poly.pdbx_seq_one_letter_code
_entity_poly.pdbx_strand_id
1 'polypeptide(L)'
;MGPPQKMSRRWLGCLNWITEHRVASTLSSPMSTSLALIKTNGSPWKASALGGASLALRIAKEAASDVPIVKQIVGVALNIVELAEKAEKNRDAMRMLAEKAATLAQLVKQVVSDRTVDGQLVPLLERLTLVFGKVEAFMLKETAKGNGLKKIYRSVFVLQSKVEKLSNELETEIHGFAIATFVDTRVYMAETRVYMEDNAQHDGQFRRLRDYEVRKLAVIAEHETDHGRVTYAQARVDGVSEIMVVKYLKGAVKTGQMSDAWSMSMEDVLTQVSSLELSHPNVAQFYGRGVRDGRTQFLVLRTGAYPIDEYFSQARASDNKRFQEYFRMWILALAASAHLEGLGIAWFPQSLGAILVDNNGQPCIGTFDDLVSSERCSRFDQAVCVLWVIDQLRLLAAPAQVHCIEAASPASCDNGLLKACMESNTSFPPILHRIWARICTEELYVEITMKEEPFPDFSQLSPVAVLEAVRLDRDLWSYQYPPIQQEQRSAPTNPEHNNEPNDSKVDDESLEVDIKCRLQHDVQVLSGHYILHGFHVALHYCTETGFTNQTYLIDLPPEVTAEVCMILYEVDDPQEALDLFSTCEFFDGVARIPLALL
;
A
#
# COMPACT_ATOMS: atom_id res chain seq x y z
N MET A 1 -45.73 -22.76 -1.15
CA MET A 1 -44.40 -22.84 -1.78
C MET A 1 -44.62 -23.08 -3.26
N GLY A 2 -44.09 -22.24 -4.14
CA GLY A 2 -44.07 -22.51 -5.57
C GLY A 2 -42.78 -23.25 -5.96
N PRO A 3 -42.71 -23.90 -7.13
CA PRO A 3 -41.46 -24.43 -7.64
C PRO A 3 -40.47 -23.29 -7.91
N PRO A 4 -39.15 -23.52 -7.76
CA PRO A 4 -38.15 -22.53 -8.17
C PRO A 4 -38.27 -22.26 -9.68
N GLN A 5 -38.16 -21.00 -10.08
CA GLN A 5 -38.09 -20.64 -11.50
C GLN A 5 -36.78 -21.18 -12.07
N LYS A 6 -36.81 -21.67 -13.32
CA LYS A 6 -35.62 -22.16 -14.05
C LYS A 6 -34.54 -21.08 -14.12
N MET A 7 -33.54 -21.14 -13.24
CA MET A 7 -32.32 -20.35 -13.37
C MET A 7 -31.54 -20.81 -14.61
N SER A 8 -30.93 -19.86 -15.32
CA SER A 8 -30.43 -20.08 -16.67
C SER A 8 -29.13 -20.88 -16.71
N ARG A 9 -29.02 -21.81 -17.67
CA ARG A 9 -27.81 -22.59 -18.00
C ARG A 9 -26.72 -21.72 -18.66
N ARG A 10 -26.29 -20.64 -18.01
CA ARG A 10 -25.32 -19.66 -18.58
C ARG A 10 -24.07 -19.38 -17.73
N TRP A 11 -23.96 -19.96 -16.54
CA TRP A 11 -22.93 -19.56 -15.56
C TRP A 11 -21.48 -19.90 -15.94
N LEU A 12 -21.21 -21.04 -16.58
CA LEU A 12 -19.87 -21.36 -17.11
C LEU A 12 -19.40 -20.32 -18.15
N GLY A 13 -20.31 -19.80 -18.98
CA GLY A 13 -20.01 -18.71 -19.92
C GLY A 13 -19.75 -17.35 -19.27
N CYS A 14 -20.30 -17.09 -18.07
CA CYS A 14 -20.17 -15.78 -17.42
C CYS A 14 -18.74 -15.46 -16.97
N LEU A 15 -17.92 -16.46 -16.65
CA LEU A 15 -16.51 -16.29 -16.26
C LEU A 15 -15.60 -15.84 -17.42
N ASN A 16 -16.05 -16.01 -18.68
CA ASN A 16 -15.30 -15.63 -19.88
C ASN A 16 -15.69 -14.25 -20.47
N TRP A 17 -16.72 -13.58 -19.94
CA TRP A 17 -17.35 -12.44 -20.64
C TRP A 17 -16.88 -11.03 -20.20
N ILE A 18 -16.19 -10.90 -19.07
CA ILE A 18 -16.02 -9.60 -18.38
C ILE A 18 -14.68 -8.88 -18.73
N THR A 19 -13.85 -9.43 -19.62
CA THR A 19 -12.42 -9.08 -19.76
C THR A 19 -12.05 -7.85 -20.61
N GLU A 20 -12.98 -7.14 -21.26
CA GLU A 20 -12.63 -6.08 -22.23
C GLU A 20 -13.13 -4.65 -21.90
N HIS A 21 -12.24 -3.69 -21.58
CA HIS A 21 -12.13 -2.32 -22.18
C HIS A 21 -11.35 -1.24 -21.35
N ARG A 22 -10.28 -0.65 -21.96
CA ARG A 22 -9.80 0.79 -21.87
C ARG A 22 -9.20 1.35 -20.53
N VAL A 23 -8.40 2.45 -20.41
CA VAL A 23 -7.56 3.39 -21.24
C VAL A 23 -6.66 4.28 -20.30
N ALA A 24 -5.66 5.05 -20.78
CA ALA A 24 -4.72 5.94 -20.01
C ALA A 24 -4.72 7.43 -20.51
N SER A 25 -3.85 8.44 -20.19
CA SER A 25 -2.49 8.53 -19.58
C SER A 25 -2.01 9.98 -19.20
N THR A 26 -0.83 10.11 -18.52
CA THR A 26 0.29 11.13 -18.65
C THR A 26 0.31 12.61 -18.13
N LEU A 27 1.46 12.98 -17.47
CA LEU A 27 2.40 14.16 -17.65
C LEU A 27 2.45 15.49 -16.77
N SER A 28 3.52 15.60 -15.94
CA SER A 28 4.60 16.67 -15.75
C SER A 28 4.43 18.20 -15.41
N SER A 29 5.00 18.64 -14.24
CA SER A 29 6.23 19.50 -13.98
C SER A 29 6.48 20.94 -14.61
N PRO A 30 7.50 21.79 -14.21
CA PRO A 30 7.91 22.41 -12.89
C PRO A 30 8.53 23.88 -12.93
N MET A 31 9.18 24.35 -11.81
CA MET A 31 10.23 25.45 -11.64
C MET A 31 9.87 26.99 -11.63
N SER A 32 10.71 27.98 -11.18
CA SER A 32 11.76 28.14 -10.10
C SER A 32 12.42 29.59 -10.03
N THR A 33 13.25 29.92 -9.00
CA THR A 33 14.26 31.05 -8.83
C THR A 33 13.79 32.52 -8.58
N SER A 34 14.58 33.51 -8.06
CA SER A 34 15.72 33.65 -7.08
C SER A 34 16.00 35.16 -6.70
N LEU A 35 17.05 35.52 -5.91
CA LEU A 35 17.23 36.81 -5.15
C LEU A 35 18.69 37.39 -5.12
N ALA A 36 18.91 38.71 -4.84
CA ALA A 36 20.24 39.35 -4.59
C ALA A 36 20.20 40.70 -3.78
N LEU A 37 21.35 41.19 -3.24
CA LEU A 37 21.45 42.27 -2.19
C LEU A 37 22.81 43.05 -2.17
N ILE A 38 22.88 44.33 -1.71
CA ILE A 38 24.11 45.20 -1.61
C ILE A 38 24.22 45.98 -0.24
N LYS A 39 25.41 46.53 0.13
CA LYS A 39 25.86 46.91 1.52
C LYS A 39 26.93 48.05 1.57
N THR A 40 27.06 48.86 2.66
CA THR A 40 28.31 49.59 3.10
C THR A 40 28.17 50.42 4.44
N ASN A 41 29.25 51.06 4.95
CA ASN A 41 29.44 51.66 6.32
C ASN A 41 29.53 53.24 6.31
N GLY A 42 29.81 54.06 7.36
CA GLY A 42 30.38 53.92 8.73
C GLY A 42 30.20 55.18 9.66
N SER A 43 31.11 55.53 10.60
CA SER A 43 30.82 56.40 11.79
C SER A 43 31.96 57.20 12.49
N PRO A 44 31.67 58.32 13.22
CA PRO A 44 32.52 58.85 14.33
C PRO A 44 31.77 59.19 15.67
N TRP A 45 32.30 58.71 16.81
CA TRP A 45 31.51 57.98 17.82
C TRP A 45 30.73 58.68 18.96
N LYS A 46 30.58 60.02 19.02
CA LYS A 46 29.63 60.65 19.99
C LYS A 46 28.58 61.59 19.39
N ALA A 47 28.79 62.10 18.17
CA ALA A 47 27.68 62.53 17.32
C ALA A 47 27.00 61.32 16.66
N SER A 48 27.78 60.30 16.27
CA SER A 48 27.27 59.07 15.64
C SER A 48 26.42 58.17 16.55
N ALA A 49 26.24 58.46 17.84
CA ALA A 49 25.28 57.72 18.65
C ALA A 49 23.85 58.03 18.18
N LEU A 50 23.45 59.32 18.21
CA LEU A 50 22.18 59.77 17.66
C LEU A 50 22.16 59.68 16.12
N GLY A 51 23.24 60.05 15.43
CA GLY A 51 23.30 59.96 13.97
C GLY A 51 23.20 58.52 13.45
N GLY A 52 23.77 57.56 14.18
CA GLY A 52 23.64 56.12 13.91
C GLY A 52 22.25 55.60 14.23
N ALA A 53 21.63 56.04 15.33
CA ALA A 53 20.23 55.74 15.63
C ALA A 53 19.28 56.32 14.56
N SER A 54 19.50 57.55 14.10
CA SER A 54 18.75 58.20 13.02
C SER A 54 18.86 57.43 11.71
N LEU A 55 20.06 57.02 11.31
CA LEU A 55 20.27 56.16 10.13
C LEU A 55 19.58 54.79 10.28
N ALA A 56 19.74 54.13 11.44
CA ALA A 56 19.11 52.85 11.72
C ALA A 56 17.58 52.93 11.72
N LEU A 57 17.01 54.01 12.26
CA LEU A 57 15.56 54.25 12.27
C LEU A 57 15.02 54.61 10.87
N ARG A 58 15.78 55.30 10.03
CA ARG A 58 15.42 55.49 8.60
C ARG A 58 15.36 54.16 7.86
N ILE A 59 16.38 53.30 8.02
CA ILE A 59 16.40 51.95 7.44
C ILE A 59 15.27 51.09 8.02
N ALA A 60 14.99 51.19 9.32
CA ALA A 60 13.90 50.48 9.97
C ALA A 60 12.51 50.94 9.50
N LYS A 61 12.32 52.24 9.22
CA LYS A 61 11.06 52.83 8.76
C LYS A 61 10.68 52.37 7.35
N GLU A 62 11.64 52.34 6.43
CA GLU A 62 11.35 51.87 5.07
C GLU A 62 11.20 50.35 5.01
N ALA A 63 11.99 49.60 5.78
CA ALA A 63 11.80 48.17 5.99
C ALA A 63 10.61 47.81 6.93
N ALA A 64 9.74 48.78 7.23
CA ALA A 64 8.45 48.59 7.89
C ALA A 64 7.29 49.08 7.00
N SER A 65 7.50 49.16 5.68
CA SER A 65 6.50 49.54 4.68
C SER A 65 5.16 48.84 4.86
N ASP A 66 5.21 47.56 5.21
CA ASP A 66 4.09 46.64 5.07
C ASP A 66 3.22 46.57 6.35
N VAL A 67 3.66 47.21 7.43
CA VAL A 67 2.95 47.31 8.71
C VAL A 67 2.80 48.78 9.12
N PRO A 68 1.69 49.46 8.74
CA PRO A 68 1.54 50.92 8.87
C PRO A 68 1.77 51.46 10.29
N ILE A 69 1.31 50.76 11.33
CA ILE A 69 1.49 51.18 12.73
C ILE A 69 2.96 51.11 13.18
N VAL A 70 3.74 50.13 12.71
CA VAL A 70 5.19 50.08 12.97
C VAL A 70 5.91 51.18 12.19
N LYS A 71 5.53 51.43 10.93
CA LYS A 71 6.05 52.57 10.15
C LYS A 71 5.82 53.90 10.86
N GLN A 72 4.67 54.06 11.52
CA GLN A 72 4.35 55.22 12.34
C GLN A 72 5.23 55.30 13.60
N ILE A 73 5.32 54.23 14.41
CA ILE A 73 6.15 54.19 15.63
C ILE A 73 7.62 54.52 15.31
N VAL A 74 8.20 53.86 14.31
CA VAL A 74 9.60 54.06 13.90
C VAL A 74 9.79 55.47 13.30
N GLY A 75 8.78 56.00 12.60
CA GLY A 75 8.77 57.38 12.10
C GLY A 75 8.78 58.43 13.21
N VAL A 76 7.96 58.27 14.25
CA VAL A 76 7.94 59.18 15.41
C VAL A 76 9.24 59.04 16.24
N ALA A 77 9.77 57.83 16.40
CA ALA A 77 11.08 57.61 17.02
C ALA A 77 12.20 58.35 16.30
N LEU A 78 12.22 58.30 14.95
CA LEU A 78 13.17 59.04 14.13
C LEU A 78 13.06 60.56 14.35
N ASN A 79 11.84 61.09 14.36
CA ASN A 79 11.60 62.52 14.61
C ASN A 79 12.11 62.93 16.00
N ILE A 80 11.89 62.12 17.05
CA ILE A 80 12.39 62.37 18.41
C ILE A 80 13.93 62.41 18.44
N VAL A 81 14.61 61.48 17.75
CA VAL A 81 16.08 61.48 17.63
C VAL A 81 16.57 62.75 16.93
N GLU A 82 15.98 63.11 15.78
CA GLU A 82 16.33 64.32 15.05
C GLU A 82 16.06 65.62 15.83
N LEU A 83 15.05 65.65 16.70
CA LEU A 83 14.77 66.79 17.58
C LEU A 83 15.78 66.88 18.73
N ALA A 84 16.22 65.75 19.28
CA ALA A 84 17.27 65.70 20.30
C ALA A 84 18.65 66.09 19.75
N GLU A 85 18.96 65.77 18.49
CA GLU A 85 20.17 66.27 17.81
C GLU A 85 20.19 67.81 17.70
N LYS A 86 19.01 68.42 17.46
CA LYS A 86 18.80 69.86 17.30
C LYS A 86 18.64 70.59 18.66
N ALA A 87 18.70 69.88 19.80
CA ALA A 87 18.45 70.44 21.13
C ALA A 87 19.72 71.03 21.79
N GLU A 88 19.86 72.36 21.76
CA GLU A 88 20.96 73.10 22.40
C GLU A 88 20.95 73.06 23.95
N LYS A 89 19.80 72.75 24.58
CA LYS A 89 19.60 72.85 26.03
C LYS A 89 19.02 71.58 26.62
N ASN A 90 19.48 71.22 27.82
CA ASN A 90 19.14 69.97 28.52
C ASN A 90 19.43 68.74 27.63
N ARG A 91 20.53 68.82 26.89
CA ARG A 91 20.91 67.93 25.80
C ARG A 91 20.95 66.47 26.23
N ASP A 92 21.42 66.18 27.44
CA ASP A 92 21.58 64.82 27.95
C ASP A 92 20.23 64.21 28.40
N ALA A 93 19.33 65.04 28.94
CA ALA A 93 17.95 64.65 29.27
C ALA A 93 17.12 64.37 28.00
N MET A 94 17.29 65.19 26.96
CA MET A 94 16.66 64.94 25.65
C MET A 94 17.30 63.75 24.92
N ARG A 95 18.62 63.55 25.04
CA ARG A 95 19.31 62.37 24.51
C ARG A 95 18.79 61.07 25.14
N MET A 96 18.62 61.03 26.47
CA MET A 96 18.08 59.85 27.17
C MET A 96 16.70 59.44 26.64
N LEU A 97 15.80 60.40 26.42
CA LEU A 97 14.48 60.12 25.82
C LEU A 97 14.61 59.61 24.38
N ALA A 98 15.50 60.18 23.58
CA ALA A 98 15.76 59.74 22.20
C ALA A 98 16.41 58.36 22.12
N GLU A 99 17.32 58.02 23.03
CA GLU A 99 17.95 56.71 23.15
C GLU A 99 16.92 55.64 23.53
N LYS A 100 16.10 55.87 24.57
CA LYS A 100 14.98 54.98 24.93
C LYS A 100 13.98 54.81 23.78
N ALA A 101 13.61 55.90 23.10
CA ALA A 101 12.70 55.88 21.96
C ALA A 101 13.27 55.06 20.78
N ALA A 102 14.57 55.20 20.49
CA ALA A 102 15.24 54.43 19.45
C ALA A 102 15.32 52.93 19.79
N THR A 103 15.69 52.57 21.02
CA THR A 103 15.74 51.17 21.49
C THR A 103 14.36 50.51 21.38
N LEU A 104 13.30 51.18 21.81
CA LEU A 104 11.94 50.64 21.74
C LEU A 104 11.45 50.47 20.29
N ALA A 105 11.73 51.43 19.41
CA ALA A 105 11.39 51.29 17.98
C ALA A 105 12.17 50.16 17.29
N GLN A 106 13.40 49.88 17.72
CA GLN A 106 14.18 48.72 17.25
C GLN A 106 13.59 47.40 17.75
N LEU A 107 13.21 47.30 19.04
CA LEU A 107 12.52 46.12 19.59
C LEU A 107 11.19 45.86 18.89
N VAL A 108 10.38 46.90 18.67
CA VAL A 108 9.11 46.81 17.92
C VAL A 108 9.34 46.29 16.51
N LYS A 109 10.34 46.80 15.78
CA LYS A 109 10.67 46.25 14.45
C LYS A 109 11.11 44.79 14.53
N GLN A 110 11.96 44.42 15.48
CA GLN A 110 12.49 43.06 15.59
C GLN A 110 11.38 42.04 15.82
N VAL A 111 10.44 42.33 16.73
CA VAL A 111 9.27 41.45 17.00
C VAL A 111 8.39 41.28 15.77
N VAL A 112 8.21 42.33 14.97
CA VAL A 112 7.26 42.35 13.84
C VAL A 112 7.88 41.88 12.52
N SER A 113 9.20 41.90 12.37
CA SER A 113 9.86 41.48 11.11
C SER A 113 9.63 40.02 10.78
N ASP A 114 9.36 39.18 11.78
CA ASP A 114 9.16 37.74 11.65
C ASP A 114 7.70 37.30 11.94
N ARG A 115 6.74 38.24 12.09
CA ARG A 115 5.35 37.94 12.54
C ARG A 115 4.28 38.81 11.89
N THR A 116 3.13 38.21 11.61
CA THR A 116 1.88 38.93 11.34
C THR A 116 1.40 39.66 12.59
N VAL A 117 1.13 40.97 12.49
CA VAL A 117 0.63 41.78 13.61
C VAL A 117 -0.87 41.53 13.81
N ASP A 118 -1.25 40.96 14.95
CA ASP A 118 -2.59 40.46 15.23
C ASP A 118 -3.28 41.13 16.44
N GLY A 119 -4.40 40.56 16.88
CA GLY A 119 -5.32 41.15 17.85
C GLY A 119 -4.75 41.44 19.25
N GLN A 120 -3.69 40.76 19.69
CA GLN A 120 -3.04 41.10 20.97
C GLN A 120 -1.90 42.12 20.78
N LEU A 121 -1.22 42.11 19.63
CA LEU A 121 -0.11 43.00 19.36
C LEU A 121 -0.56 44.41 18.96
N VAL A 122 -1.69 44.57 18.25
CA VAL A 122 -2.22 45.89 17.86
C VAL A 122 -2.45 46.82 19.07
N PRO A 123 -3.18 46.43 20.14
CA PRO A 123 -3.41 47.33 21.28
C PRO A 123 -2.13 47.71 22.06
N LEU A 124 -1.07 46.90 21.99
CA LEU A 124 0.25 47.22 22.53
C LEU A 124 0.93 48.31 21.68
N LEU A 125 0.94 48.14 20.36
CA LEU A 125 1.50 49.09 19.40
C LEU A 125 0.74 50.44 19.41
N GLU A 126 -0.57 50.43 19.66
CA GLU A 126 -1.37 51.66 19.83
C GLU A 126 -0.97 52.43 21.10
N ARG A 127 -0.82 51.76 22.25
CA ARG A 127 -0.34 52.40 23.50
C ARG A 127 1.06 52.98 23.34
N LEU A 128 1.95 52.22 22.70
CA LEU A 128 3.29 52.68 22.34
C LEU A 128 3.21 53.94 21.48
N THR A 129 2.45 53.92 20.38
CA THR A 129 2.25 55.08 19.48
C THR A 129 1.79 56.32 20.24
N LEU A 130 0.88 56.17 21.19
CA LEU A 130 0.39 57.26 22.05
C LEU A 130 1.49 57.82 22.97
N VAL A 131 2.35 56.98 23.55
CA VAL A 131 3.48 57.44 24.38
C VAL A 131 4.59 58.07 23.54
N PHE A 132 4.92 57.51 22.38
CA PHE A 132 5.82 58.14 21.40
C PHE A 132 5.32 59.54 21.00
N GLY A 133 4.03 59.70 20.70
CA GLY A 133 3.42 61.01 20.40
C GLY A 133 3.51 62.02 21.54
N LYS A 134 3.39 61.60 22.82
CA LYS A 134 3.63 62.47 23.98
C LYS A 134 5.08 62.98 24.02
N VAL A 135 6.05 62.12 23.76
CA VAL A 135 7.48 62.46 23.76
C VAL A 135 7.81 63.40 22.60
N GLU A 136 7.31 63.14 21.40
CA GLU A 136 7.50 64.02 20.23
C GLU A 136 6.88 65.41 20.46
N ALA A 137 5.63 65.49 20.93
CA ALA A 137 4.97 66.75 21.24
C ALA A 137 5.68 67.56 22.33
N PHE A 138 6.36 66.88 23.27
CA PHE A 138 7.23 67.52 24.27
C PHE A 138 8.54 68.03 23.64
N MET A 139 9.22 67.23 22.82
CA MET A 139 10.44 67.61 22.10
C MET A 139 10.23 68.82 21.19
N LEU A 140 9.17 68.83 20.38
CA LEU A 140 8.78 69.95 19.50
C LEU A 140 8.56 71.24 20.30
N LYS A 141 7.95 71.14 21.48
CA LYS A 141 7.59 72.29 22.31
C LYS A 141 8.78 72.99 22.94
N GLU A 142 9.82 72.25 23.32
CA GLU A 142 10.98 72.81 24.01
C GLU A 142 12.11 73.20 23.03
N THR A 143 12.19 72.57 21.85
CA THR A 143 13.06 72.98 20.74
C THR A 143 12.58 74.26 20.02
N ALA A 144 11.29 74.59 20.06
CA ALA A 144 10.73 75.80 19.43
C ALA A 144 11.39 77.12 19.91
N LYS A 145 11.58 78.08 18.99
CA LYS A 145 12.23 79.39 19.23
C LYS A 145 11.35 80.39 20.00
N GLY A 146 11.10 80.14 21.28
CA GLY A 146 10.36 81.04 22.20
C GLY A 146 11.22 81.86 23.18
N ASN A 147 10.66 82.95 23.71
CA ASN A 147 11.32 83.98 24.54
C ASN A 147 12.20 83.45 25.70
N GLY A 148 13.42 83.95 25.78
CA GLY A 148 14.48 83.42 26.66
C GLY A 148 14.19 83.42 28.17
N LEU A 149 13.63 84.51 28.72
CA LEU A 149 13.40 84.63 30.17
C LEU A 149 12.40 83.59 30.69
N LYS A 150 11.29 83.37 29.97
CA LYS A 150 10.27 82.37 30.34
C LYS A 150 10.74 80.92 30.15
N LYS A 151 11.85 80.70 29.43
CA LYS A 151 12.51 79.38 29.30
C LYS A 151 13.37 79.03 30.52
N ILE A 152 14.12 79.96 31.12
CA ILE A 152 15.12 79.64 32.17
C ILE A 152 14.47 79.02 33.41
N TYR A 153 13.46 79.68 33.99
CA TYR A 153 12.78 79.17 35.20
C TYR A 153 12.05 77.84 34.94
N ARG A 154 11.53 77.66 33.72
CA ARG A 154 10.89 76.42 33.25
C ARG A 154 11.88 75.28 33.06
N SER A 155 13.09 75.55 32.58
CA SER A 155 14.09 74.52 32.27
C SER A 155 14.74 73.87 33.48
N VAL A 156 14.83 74.57 34.63
CA VAL A 156 15.51 74.03 35.82
C VAL A 156 14.63 73.05 36.60
N PHE A 157 13.35 73.38 36.83
CA PHE A 157 12.48 72.57 37.69
C PHE A 157 11.35 71.84 36.95
N VAL A 158 10.63 72.53 36.05
CA VAL A 158 9.44 71.97 35.39
C VAL A 158 9.80 71.00 34.26
N LEU A 159 10.97 71.16 33.66
CA LEU A 159 11.42 70.30 32.55
C LEU A 159 11.90 68.94 33.05
N GLN A 160 12.77 68.89 34.06
CA GLN A 160 13.34 67.63 34.56
C GLN A 160 12.25 66.66 35.03
N SER A 161 11.33 67.11 35.88
CA SER A 161 10.18 66.31 36.33
C SER A 161 9.31 65.77 35.17
N LYS A 162 9.24 66.49 34.03
CA LYS A 162 8.53 66.04 32.83
C LYS A 162 9.32 65.07 31.97
N VAL A 163 10.64 65.24 31.88
CA VAL A 163 11.52 64.22 31.28
C VAL A 163 11.45 62.93 32.08
N GLU A 164 11.59 62.99 33.40
CA GLU A 164 11.49 61.82 34.29
C GLU A 164 10.12 61.13 34.13
N LYS A 165 9.01 61.87 34.18
CA LYS A 165 7.68 61.30 33.93
C LYS A 165 7.56 60.63 32.56
N LEU A 166 7.99 61.28 31.48
CA LEU A 166 7.91 60.70 30.13
C LEU A 166 8.88 59.52 29.94
N SER A 167 10.04 59.56 30.59
CA SER A 167 11.05 58.49 30.62
C SER A 167 10.52 57.25 31.33
N ASN A 168 9.72 57.43 32.39
CA ASN A 168 9.04 56.37 33.14
C ASN A 168 7.79 55.84 32.42
N GLU A 169 6.99 56.70 31.78
CA GLU A 169 5.87 56.24 30.92
C GLU A 169 6.39 55.39 29.75
N LEU A 170 7.46 55.85 29.08
CA LEU A 170 8.10 55.11 28.00
C LEU A 170 8.73 53.79 28.48
N GLU A 171 9.43 53.79 29.63
CA GLU A 171 10.01 52.59 30.21
C GLU A 171 8.98 51.57 30.70
N THR A 172 7.80 52.04 31.14
CA THR A 172 6.69 51.16 31.52
C THR A 172 6.14 50.40 30.30
N GLU A 173 5.91 51.08 29.17
CA GLU A 173 5.48 50.42 27.93
C GLU A 173 6.60 49.59 27.28
N ILE A 174 7.90 49.95 27.44
CA ILE A 174 9.04 49.07 27.07
C ILE A 174 8.91 47.71 27.77
N HIS A 175 8.76 47.72 29.10
CA HIS A 175 8.64 46.48 29.87
C HIS A 175 7.34 45.73 29.55
N GLY A 176 6.21 46.43 29.40
CA GLY A 176 4.94 45.83 29.00
C GLY A 176 5.00 45.12 27.64
N PHE A 177 5.62 45.76 26.64
CA PHE A 177 5.84 45.18 25.32
C PHE A 177 6.80 43.99 25.36
N ALA A 178 7.93 44.10 26.07
CA ALA A 178 8.90 43.02 26.20
C ALA A 178 8.32 41.79 26.92
N ILE A 179 7.51 41.97 27.96
CA ILE A 179 6.84 40.87 28.67
C ILE A 179 5.79 40.20 27.78
N ALA A 180 4.91 40.99 27.13
CA ALA A 180 3.86 40.43 26.27
C ALA A 180 4.44 39.62 25.10
N THR A 181 5.45 40.16 24.42
CA THR A 181 6.10 39.51 23.28
C THR A 181 6.93 38.28 23.69
N PHE A 182 7.48 38.24 24.91
CA PHE A 182 8.11 37.04 25.46
C PHE A 182 7.10 35.93 25.81
N VAL A 183 5.93 36.28 26.35
CA VAL A 183 4.84 35.32 26.60
C VAL A 183 4.29 34.75 25.29
N ASP A 184 3.98 35.62 24.33
CA ASP A 184 3.54 35.25 22.97
C ASP A 184 4.53 34.30 22.29
N THR A 185 5.83 34.62 22.33
CA THR A 185 6.89 33.74 21.79
C THR A 185 6.88 32.34 22.43
N ARG A 186 6.56 32.22 23.72
CA ARG A 186 6.48 30.91 24.40
C ARG A 186 5.24 30.12 24.00
N VAL A 187 4.10 30.78 23.74
CA VAL A 187 2.89 30.13 23.22
C VAL A 187 3.17 29.61 21.81
N TYR A 188 3.67 30.47 20.92
CA TYR A 188 4.03 30.09 19.55
C TYR A 188 5.09 28.96 19.52
N MET A 189 6.10 28.99 20.39
CA MET A 189 7.07 27.89 20.51
C MET A 189 6.46 26.59 21.05
N ALA A 190 5.47 26.65 21.93
CA ALA A 190 4.78 25.45 22.42
C ALA A 190 3.89 24.84 21.33
N GLU A 191 3.15 25.67 20.59
CA GLU A 191 2.32 25.26 19.46
C GLU A 191 3.17 24.69 18.31
N THR A 192 4.22 25.40 17.89
CA THR A 192 5.20 24.92 16.90
C THR A 192 5.86 23.62 17.35
N ARG A 193 6.10 23.46 18.67
CA ARG A 193 6.65 22.21 19.22
C ARG A 193 5.67 21.04 19.10
N VAL A 194 4.36 21.22 19.32
CA VAL A 194 3.36 20.17 19.08
C VAL A 194 3.39 19.76 17.61
N TYR A 195 3.31 20.73 16.68
CA TYR A 195 3.42 20.44 15.25
C TYR A 195 4.75 19.77 14.86
N MET A 196 5.86 20.08 15.51
CA MET A 196 7.15 19.40 15.28
C MET A 196 7.20 17.99 15.90
N GLU A 197 6.59 17.78 17.06
CA GLU A 197 6.54 16.46 17.72
C GLU A 197 5.58 15.50 16.98
N ASP A 198 4.51 16.01 16.37
CA ASP A 198 3.63 15.24 15.47
C ASP A 198 4.32 14.92 14.14
N ASN A 199 4.96 15.89 13.49
CA ASN A 199 5.77 15.61 12.28
C ASN A 199 6.97 14.67 12.57
N ALA A 200 7.49 14.64 13.80
CA ALA A 200 8.54 13.69 14.19
C ALA A 200 8.03 12.25 14.38
N GLN A 201 6.72 12.06 14.61
CA GLN A 201 6.07 10.74 14.68
C GLN A 201 5.83 10.10 13.31
N HIS A 202 6.15 10.78 12.20
CA HIS A 202 5.91 10.28 10.84
C HIS A 202 7.16 10.26 9.94
N ASP A 203 7.11 9.42 8.91
CA ASP A 203 8.12 9.24 7.86
C ASP A 203 7.39 9.27 6.51
N GLY A 204 7.10 10.47 6.01
CA GLY A 204 6.11 10.65 4.94
C GLY A 204 4.73 10.22 5.43
N GLN A 205 4.15 9.20 4.79
CA GLN A 205 2.84 8.65 5.13
C GLN A 205 2.86 7.61 6.28
N PHE A 206 4.03 7.08 6.66
CA PHE A 206 4.15 5.99 7.63
C PHE A 206 4.46 6.49 9.04
N ARG A 207 4.17 5.70 10.08
CA ARG A 207 4.45 6.07 11.48
C ARG A 207 5.84 5.64 11.94
N ARG A 208 6.53 6.50 12.69
CA ARG A 208 7.78 6.21 13.39
C ARG A 208 7.46 5.76 14.81
N LEU A 209 7.54 4.46 15.04
CA LEU A 209 7.13 3.79 16.27
C LEU A 209 8.30 3.58 17.22
N ARG A 210 8.05 3.68 18.51
CA ARG A 210 8.98 3.35 19.60
C ARG A 210 8.65 1.97 20.16
N ASP A 211 9.62 1.25 20.70
CA ASP A 211 9.45 -0.11 21.23
C ASP A 211 8.30 -0.25 22.24
N TYR A 212 8.01 0.80 23.03
CA TYR A 212 6.92 0.79 24.00
C TYR A 212 5.52 0.98 23.38
N GLU A 213 5.42 1.48 22.15
CA GLU A 213 4.15 1.62 21.42
C GLU A 213 3.70 0.30 20.79
N VAL A 214 4.57 -0.73 20.72
CA VAL A 214 4.32 -1.98 19.99
C VAL A 214 4.34 -3.18 20.94
N ARG A 215 3.17 -3.51 21.49
CA ARG A 215 3.00 -4.65 22.40
C ARG A 215 2.84 -5.95 21.62
N LYS A 216 3.93 -6.71 21.49
CA LYS A 216 3.96 -8.09 20.97
C LYS A 216 3.04 -9.01 21.78
N LEU A 217 2.35 -9.94 21.11
CA LEU A 217 1.37 -10.86 21.70
C LEU A 217 1.82 -12.33 21.57
N ALA A 218 1.93 -12.83 20.33
CA ALA A 218 2.25 -14.20 19.98
C ALA A 218 3.15 -14.24 18.74
N VAL A 219 4.03 -15.23 18.64
CA VAL A 219 4.85 -15.45 17.43
C VAL A 219 4.00 -16.18 16.40
N ILE A 220 4.05 -15.71 15.15
CA ILE A 220 3.41 -16.33 13.98
C ILE A 220 4.43 -17.20 13.25
N ALA A 221 5.61 -16.66 12.97
CA ALA A 221 6.71 -17.38 12.32
C ALA A 221 8.07 -16.91 12.84
N GLU A 222 9.03 -17.83 12.88
CA GLU A 222 10.45 -17.57 13.10
C GLU A 222 11.27 -18.30 12.03
N HIS A 223 12.19 -17.60 11.35
CA HIS A 223 13.14 -18.22 10.44
C HIS A 223 14.57 -17.70 10.71
N GLU A 224 15.58 -18.55 10.52
CA GLU A 224 16.99 -18.15 10.65
C GLU A 224 17.50 -17.58 9.33
N THR A 225 18.34 -16.55 9.43
CA THR A 225 19.10 -15.98 8.30
C THR A 225 20.57 -15.83 8.68
N ASP A 226 21.44 -15.52 7.71
CA ASP A 226 22.86 -15.22 7.95
C ASP A 226 23.10 -14.06 8.95
N HIS A 227 22.07 -13.27 9.24
CA HIS A 227 22.10 -12.12 10.14
C HIS A 227 21.40 -12.38 11.49
N GLY A 228 20.92 -13.61 11.70
CA GLY A 228 20.17 -14.05 12.87
C GLY A 228 18.69 -14.28 12.56
N ARG A 229 17.90 -14.49 13.62
CA ARG A 229 16.53 -14.94 13.49
C ARG A 229 15.57 -13.79 13.19
N VAL A 230 14.85 -13.87 12.08
CA VAL A 230 13.72 -13.00 11.78
C VAL A 230 12.49 -13.55 12.51
N THR A 231 11.77 -12.70 13.21
CA THR A 231 10.52 -13.06 13.91
C THR A 231 9.37 -12.22 13.40
N TYR A 232 8.28 -12.89 13.01
CA TYR A 232 6.99 -12.31 12.72
C TYR A 232 6.07 -12.60 13.92
N ALA A 233 5.50 -11.56 14.52
CA ALA A 233 4.65 -11.69 15.70
C ALA A 233 3.40 -10.82 15.59
N GLN A 234 2.28 -11.31 16.13
CA GLN A 234 1.10 -10.48 16.41
C GLN A 234 1.48 -9.36 17.39
N ALA A 235 0.96 -8.16 17.18
CA ALA A 235 1.15 -7.02 18.06
C ALA A 235 -0.10 -6.13 18.14
N ARG A 236 -0.23 -5.40 19.24
CA ARG A 236 -1.06 -4.19 19.31
C ARG A 236 -0.18 -2.97 19.26
N VAL A 237 -0.62 -1.95 18.52
CA VAL A 237 0.07 -0.67 18.39
C VAL A 237 -0.73 0.40 19.12
N ASP A 238 -0.07 1.27 19.87
CA ASP A 238 -0.77 2.31 20.63
C ASP A 238 -1.55 3.27 19.73
N GLY A 239 -2.79 3.58 20.13
CA GLY A 239 -3.77 4.30 19.31
C GLY A 239 -4.49 3.46 18.24
N VAL A 240 -4.19 2.16 18.09
CA VAL A 240 -4.82 1.26 17.08
C VAL A 240 -5.59 0.13 17.75
N SER A 241 -6.81 -0.15 17.27
CA SER A 241 -7.69 -1.23 17.77
C SER A 241 -7.40 -2.60 17.15
N GLU A 242 -6.94 -2.61 15.90
CA GLU A 242 -6.60 -3.81 15.13
C GLU A 242 -5.35 -4.52 15.68
N ILE A 243 -5.27 -5.84 15.46
CA ILE A 243 -4.04 -6.60 15.66
C ILE A 243 -3.23 -6.49 14.36
N MET A 244 -1.97 -6.12 14.49
CA MET A 244 -1.01 -5.97 13.38
C MET A 244 0.10 -7.03 13.50
N VAL A 245 0.90 -7.20 12.46
CA VAL A 245 2.11 -8.04 12.50
C VAL A 245 3.35 -7.17 12.63
N VAL A 246 4.26 -7.53 13.53
CA VAL A 246 5.58 -6.91 13.65
C VAL A 246 6.67 -7.88 13.22
N LYS A 247 7.42 -7.51 12.18
CA LYS A 247 8.65 -8.18 11.72
C LYS A 247 9.84 -7.57 12.46
N TYR A 248 10.64 -8.36 13.16
CA TYR A 248 11.83 -7.87 13.87
C TYR A 248 12.99 -8.88 13.88
N LEU A 249 14.23 -8.39 13.94
CA LEU A 249 15.42 -9.22 14.07
C LEU A 249 15.68 -9.56 15.54
N LYS A 250 15.99 -10.84 15.82
CA LYS A 250 16.16 -11.41 17.16
C LYS A 250 17.58 -11.97 17.31
N GLY A 251 18.52 -11.09 17.62
CA GLY A 251 19.92 -11.43 17.86
C GLY A 251 20.80 -10.20 18.05
N ALA A 252 21.98 -10.38 18.64
CA ALA A 252 22.99 -9.33 18.66
C ALA A 252 23.68 -9.29 17.28
N VAL A 253 23.40 -8.24 16.50
CA VAL A 253 24.09 -8.00 15.22
C VAL A 253 25.59 -7.92 15.47
N LYS A 254 26.35 -8.89 14.95
CA LYS A 254 27.82 -8.83 14.94
C LYS A 254 28.21 -7.55 14.20
N THR A 255 29.00 -6.68 14.83
CA THR A 255 29.09 -5.24 14.49
C THR A 255 29.90 -4.90 13.23
N GLY A 256 29.89 -5.77 12.22
CA GLY A 256 30.45 -5.50 10.90
C GLY A 256 29.33 -5.54 9.85
N GLN A 257 29.02 -4.37 9.26
CA GLN A 257 28.04 -4.12 8.19
C GLN A 257 26.64 -4.72 8.39
N MET A 258 25.63 -3.86 8.55
CA MET A 258 24.25 -4.24 8.24
C MET A 258 24.20 -4.63 6.76
N SER A 259 23.82 -5.88 6.51
CA SER A 259 23.82 -6.54 5.21
C SER A 259 22.49 -6.35 4.49
N ASP A 260 22.52 -6.44 3.15
CA ASP A 260 21.39 -6.22 2.24
C ASP A 260 20.23 -7.22 2.41
N ALA A 261 20.31 -8.20 3.31
CA ALA A 261 19.26 -9.17 3.59
C ALA A 261 18.24 -8.74 4.67
N TRP A 262 18.52 -7.72 5.51
CA TRP A 262 17.43 -6.96 6.16
C TRP A 262 16.91 -5.93 5.16
N SER A 263 16.44 -6.44 4.01
CA SER A 263 16.63 -5.73 2.75
C SER A 263 15.86 -4.43 2.68
N MET A 264 16.55 -3.35 2.25
CA MET A 264 15.86 -2.13 1.85
C MET A 264 14.83 -2.45 0.76
N SER A 265 15.12 -3.38 -0.17
CA SER A 265 14.14 -3.80 -1.17
C SER A 265 12.81 -4.31 -0.61
N MET A 266 12.76 -4.94 0.58
CA MET A 266 11.48 -5.34 1.19
C MET A 266 10.77 -4.14 1.84
N GLU A 267 11.50 -3.26 2.53
CA GLU A 267 10.96 -2.00 3.07
C GLU A 267 10.46 -1.07 1.95
N ASP A 268 11.15 -1.05 0.81
CA ASP A 268 10.85 -0.26 -0.40
C ASP A 268 9.64 -0.84 -1.17
N VAL A 269 9.60 -2.16 -1.40
CA VAL A 269 8.44 -2.84 -2.02
C VAL A 269 7.18 -2.67 -1.17
N LEU A 270 7.27 -2.92 0.15
CA LEU A 270 6.16 -2.69 1.06
C LEU A 270 5.75 -1.21 1.09
N THR A 271 6.71 -0.28 1.04
CA THR A 271 6.44 1.16 0.92
C THR A 271 5.67 1.50 -0.36
N GLN A 272 6.04 0.92 -1.49
CA GLN A 272 5.39 1.14 -2.79
C GLN A 272 3.93 0.66 -2.77
N VAL A 273 3.68 -0.59 -2.37
CA VAL A 273 2.33 -1.20 -2.34
C VAL A 273 1.45 -0.67 -1.19
N SER A 274 1.99 0.18 -0.32
CA SER A 274 1.26 0.81 0.80
C SER A 274 1.04 2.31 0.60
N SER A 275 1.34 2.83 -0.59
CA SER A 275 0.94 4.17 -0.99
C SER A 275 -0.56 4.24 -1.26
N LEU A 276 -1.18 5.38 -0.94
CA LEU A 276 -2.64 5.59 -1.03
C LEU A 276 -3.23 5.27 -2.43
N GLU A 277 -2.43 5.43 -3.48
CA GLU A 277 -2.83 5.20 -4.87
C GLU A 277 -2.64 3.74 -5.34
N LEU A 278 -1.77 2.96 -4.66
CA LEU A 278 -1.38 1.60 -5.08
C LEU A 278 -1.72 0.52 -4.04
N SER A 279 -2.42 0.86 -2.95
CA SER A 279 -2.75 -0.08 -1.89
C SER A 279 -3.94 -0.97 -2.21
N HIS A 280 -3.79 -2.28 -2.03
CA HIS A 280 -4.87 -3.28 -2.11
C HIS A 280 -5.27 -3.75 -0.70
N PRO A 281 -6.56 -4.02 -0.40
CA PRO A 281 -7.01 -4.42 0.95
C PRO A 281 -6.51 -5.81 1.38
N ASN A 282 -6.21 -6.70 0.44
CA ASN A 282 -5.73 -8.07 0.70
C ASN A 282 -4.23 -8.25 0.45
N VAL A 283 -3.46 -7.15 0.39
CA VAL A 283 -1.97 -7.14 0.39
C VAL A 283 -1.51 -6.52 1.71
N ALA A 284 -0.44 -7.05 2.32
CA ALA A 284 0.08 -6.53 3.59
C ALA A 284 0.56 -5.08 3.46
N GLN A 285 0.01 -4.19 4.29
CA GLN A 285 0.28 -2.74 4.21
C GLN A 285 1.28 -2.31 5.28
N PHE A 286 2.36 -1.64 4.87
CA PHE A 286 3.32 -1.02 5.77
C PHE A 286 2.65 0.11 6.56
N TYR A 287 2.57 -0.06 7.88
CA TYR A 287 2.00 0.94 8.80
C TYR A 287 3.09 1.86 9.37
N GLY A 288 4.27 1.31 9.66
CA GLY A 288 5.35 2.07 10.29
C GLY A 288 6.57 1.25 10.66
N ARG A 289 7.62 1.94 11.12
CA ARG A 289 8.91 1.35 11.49
C ARG A 289 9.43 1.82 12.83
N GLY A 290 10.24 0.97 13.47
CA GLY A 290 10.98 1.31 14.67
C GLY A 290 11.92 2.51 14.47
N VAL A 291 11.90 3.46 15.40
CA VAL A 291 12.91 4.53 15.48
C VAL A 291 14.29 3.88 15.61
N ARG A 292 15.19 4.18 14.66
CA ARG A 292 16.52 3.55 14.57
C ARG A 292 17.44 3.99 15.73
N ASP A 293 17.31 3.37 16.90
CA ASP A 293 18.12 3.62 18.11
C ASP A 293 19.45 2.81 18.15
N GLY A 294 19.59 1.85 17.24
CA GLY A 294 20.74 0.95 17.15
C GLY A 294 20.65 -0.34 17.99
N ARG A 295 19.51 -0.58 18.67
CA ARG A 295 19.23 -1.80 19.46
C ARG A 295 18.13 -2.65 18.84
N THR A 296 17.05 -2.02 18.38
CA THR A 296 15.88 -2.74 17.86
C THR A 296 15.47 -2.15 16.51
N GLN A 297 15.53 -2.96 15.45
CA GLN A 297 14.83 -2.67 14.19
C GLN A 297 13.62 -3.57 14.06
N PHE A 298 12.49 -2.96 13.70
CA PHE A 298 11.25 -3.66 13.40
C PHE A 298 10.42 -2.88 12.37
N LEU A 299 9.61 -3.61 11.60
CA LEU A 299 8.59 -3.09 10.71
C LEU A 299 7.23 -3.54 11.23
N VAL A 300 6.20 -2.70 11.12
CA VAL A 300 4.82 -3.02 11.49
C VAL A 300 3.95 -3.01 10.24
N LEU A 301 3.20 -4.10 10.06
CA LEU A 301 2.37 -4.39 8.92
C LEU A 301 0.91 -4.52 9.36
N ARG A 302 0.02 -3.81 8.67
CA ARG A 302 -1.43 -4.00 8.72
C ARG A 302 -1.79 -5.12 7.75
N THR A 303 -2.16 -6.26 8.31
CA THR A 303 -2.34 -7.53 7.61
C THR A 303 -3.11 -8.48 8.53
N GLY A 304 -3.44 -9.68 8.06
CA GLY A 304 -3.98 -10.76 8.90
C GLY A 304 -3.05 -11.13 10.06
N ALA A 305 -3.62 -11.66 11.13
CA ALA A 305 -2.90 -12.00 12.36
C ALA A 305 -2.80 -13.52 12.61
N TYR A 306 -3.62 -14.32 11.91
CA TYR A 306 -3.74 -15.76 12.11
C TYR A 306 -3.36 -16.51 10.84
N PRO A 307 -2.52 -17.57 10.90
CA PRO A 307 -2.34 -18.48 9.78
C PRO A 307 -3.68 -19.05 9.29
N ILE A 308 -3.82 -19.19 7.97
CA ILE A 308 -5.10 -19.64 7.37
C ILE A 308 -5.48 -21.07 7.78
N ASP A 309 -4.51 -21.93 8.03
CA ASP A 309 -4.68 -23.29 8.56
C ASP A 309 -5.16 -23.30 10.01
N GLU A 310 -4.64 -22.41 10.86
CA GLU A 310 -5.18 -22.19 12.21
C GLU A 310 -6.63 -21.68 12.15
N TYR A 311 -6.95 -20.78 11.21
CA TYR A 311 -8.29 -20.23 11.02
C TYR A 311 -9.30 -21.32 10.62
N PHE A 312 -9.01 -22.13 9.60
CA PHE A 312 -9.88 -23.24 9.19
C PHE A 312 -10.01 -24.32 10.28
N SER A 313 -8.92 -24.60 11.02
CA SER A 313 -8.95 -25.55 12.16
C SER A 313 -9.84 -25.07 13.31
N GLN A 314 -9.89 -23.76 13.56
CA GLN A 314 -10.75 -23.16 14.59
C GLN A 314 -12.21 -22.98 14.13
N ALA A 315 -12.44 -22.89 12.81
CA ALA A 315 -13.76 -22.73 12.21
C ALA A 315 -14.66 -23.96 12.43
N ARG A 316 -15.53 -23.88 13.45
CA ARG A 316 -16.66 -24.81 13.71
C ARG A 316 -17.82 -24.60 12.73
N ALA A 317 -17.50 -24.43 11.46
CA ALA A 317 -18.44 -24.31 10.36
C ALA A 317 -18.81 -25.70 9.82
N SER A 318 -19.97 -25.83 9.17
CA SER A 318 -20.28 -26.97 8.31
C SER A 318 -19.42 -26.92 7.04
N ASP A 319 -19.20 -28.07 6.40
CA ASP A 319 -18.21 -28.15 5.31
C ASP A 319 -18.58 -27.25 4.12
N ASN A 320 -19.86 -27.18 3.73
CA ASN A 320 -20.34 -26.20 2.74
C ASN A 320 -19.94 -24.75 3.11
N LYS A 321 -19.96 -24.37 4.39
CA LYS A 321 -19.55 -23.02 4.82
C LYS A 321 -18.03 -22.83 4.81
N ARG A 322 -17.24 -23.85 5.20
CA ARG A 322 -15.78 -23.81 5.02
C ARG A 322 -15.42 -23.62 3.56
N PHE A 323 -16.12 -24.35 2.69
CA PHE A 323 -15.92 -24.29 1.25
C PHE A 323 -16.29 -22.93 0.64
N GLN A 324 -17.36 -22.27 1.12
CA GLN A 324 -17.65 -20.87 0.76
C GLN A 324 -16.52 -19.91 1.19
N GLU A 325 -16.01 -20.05 2.43
CA GLU A 325 -14.89 -19.22 2.90
C GLU A 325 -13.61 -19.48 2.10
N TYR A 326 -13.33 -20.72 1.69
CA TYR A 326 -12.23 -21.05 0.77
C TYR A 326 -12.39 -20.32 -0.56
N PHE A 327 -13.54 -20.44 -1.24
CA PHE A 327 -13.73 -19.81 -2.54
C PHE A 327 -13.62 -18.27 -2.44
N ARG A 328 -14.12 -17.69 -1.34
CA ARG A 328 -13.95 -16.27 -1.03
C ARG A 328 -12.48 -15.90 -0.79
N MET A 329 -11.71 -16.74 -0.11
CA MET A 329 -10.30 -16.50 0.20
C MET A 329 -9.39 -16.66 -1.03
N TRP A 330 -9.62 -17.68 -1.87
CA TRP A 330 -8.93 -17.90 -3.15
C TRP A 330 -9.07 -16.68 -4.07
N ILE A 331 -10.30 -16.18 -4.27
CA ILE A 331 -10.53 -14.99 -5.12
C ILE A 331 -9.80 -13.76 -4.58
N LEU A 332 -9.89 -13.49 -3.27
CA LEU A 332 -9.24 -12.32 -2.68
C LEU A 332 -7.71 -12.40 -2.68
N ALA A 333 -7.14 -13.61 -2.56
CA ALA A 333 -5.69 -13.84 -2.66
C ALA A 333 -5.19 -13.72 -4.12
N LEU A 334 -5.90 -14.30 -5.09
CA LEU A 334 -5.52 -14.15 -6.51
C LEU A 334 -5.74 -12.73 -7.04
N ALA A 335 -6.80 -12.03 -6.64
CA ALA A 335 -6.97 -10.61 -6.97
C ALA A 335 -5.82 -9.75 -6.39
N ALA A 336 -5.42 -10.02 -5.15
CA ALA A 336 -4.24 -9.37 -4.55
C ALA A 336 -2.94 -9.67 -5.31
N SER A 337 -2.75 -10.91 -5.76
CA SER A 337 -1.59 -11.28 -6.58
C SER A 337 -1.64 -10.62 -7.96
N ALA A 338 -2.80 -10.53 -8.60
CA ALA A 338 -2.98 -9.87 -9.90
C ALA A 338 -2.69 -8.37 -9.82
N HIS A 339 -3.08 -7.73 -8.72
CA HIS A 339 -2.73 -6.34 -8.41
C HIS A 339 -1.21 -6.16 -8.24
N LEU A 340 -0.53 -7.04 -7.48
CA LEU A 340 0.93 -7.01 -7.31
C LEU A 340 1.67 -7.13 -8.66
N GLU A 341 1.20 -8.01 -9.55
CA GLU A 341 1.79 -8.16 -10.88
C GLU A 341 1.65 -6.90 -11.74
N GLY A 342 0.52 -6.20 -11.63
CA GLY A 342 0.33 -4.88 -12.24
C GLY A 342 1.34 -3.82 -11.77
N LEU A 343 2.02 -4.06 -10.64
CA LEU A 343 3.08 -3.21 -10.09
C LEU A 343 4.50 -3.76 -10.34
N GLY A 344 4.66 -4.87 -11.06
CA GLY A 344 5.95 -5.53 -11.30
C GLY A 344 6.47 -6.36 -10.12
N ILE A 345 5.57 -6.80 -9.23
CA ILE A 345 5.87 -7.59 -8.04
C ILE A 345 5.19 -8.95 -8.18
N ALA A 346 5.95 -10.03 -8.02
CA ALA A 346 5.42 -11.39 -7.95
C ALA A 346 5.21 -11.80 -6.49
N TRP A 347 4.08 -12.42 -6.21
CA TRP A 347 3.86 -13.16 -4.96
C TRP A 347 4.44 -14.57 -5.12
N PHE A 348 5.33 -14.97 -4.21
CA PHE A 348 6.08 -16.22 -4.26
C PHE A 348 6.00 -16.96 -2.92
N PRO A 349 4.84 -17.56 -2.59
CA PRO A 349 4.61 -18.14 -1.28
C PRO A 349 5.28 -19.51 -1.12
N GLN A 350 6.01 -19.69 -0.02
CA GLN A 350 6.72 -20.94 0.31
C GLN A 350 5.92 -21.91 1.20
N SER A 351 4.74 -21.49 1.69
CA SER A 351 3.86 -22.30 2.53
C SER A 351 2.43 -21.77 2.50
N LEU A 352 1.46 -22.61 2.85
CA LEU A 352 0.06 -22.20 3.03
C LEU A 352 -0.09 -21.05 4.06
N GLY A 353 0.75 -21.05 5.10
CA GLY A 353 0.80 -19.98 6.12
C GLY A 353 1.25 -18.60 5.60
N ALA A 354 1.64 -18.48 4.32
CA ALA A 354 1.87 -17.19 3.68
C ALA A 354 0.59 -16.34 3.55
N ILE A 355 -0.58 -16.98 3.51
CA ILE A 355 -1.87 -16.29 3.63
C ILE A 355 -2.21 -16.14 5.12
N LEU A 356 -2.31 -14.89 5.58
CA LEU A 356 -2.78 -14.57 6.93
C LEU A 356 -4.21 -14.04 6.90
N VAL A 357 -4.97 -14.34 7.95
CA VAL A 357 -6.38 -13.96 8.09
C VAL A 357 -6.55 -12.97 9.23
N ASP A 358 -7.37 -11.93 9.04
CA ASP A 358 -7.69 -10.95 10.07
C ASP A 358 -8.83 -11.40 11.02
N ASN A 359 -9.20 -10.55 11.98
CA ASN A 359 -10.29 -10.86 12.93
C ASN A 359 -11.69 -10.95 12.27
N ASN A 360 -11.83 -10.51 11.02
CA ASN A 360 -13.07 -10.49 10.24
C ASN A 360 -13.08 -11.60 9.16
N GLY A 361 -12.06 -12.47 9.12
CA GLY A 361 -11.93 -13.51 8.09
C GLY A 361 -11.32 -13.02 6.77
N GLN A 362 -10.82 -11.79 6.67
CA GLN A 362 -10.22 -11.30 5.43
C GLN A 362 -8.80 -11.84 5.24
N PRO A 363 -8.48 -12.47 4.10
CA PRO A 363 -7.13 -12.95 3.81
C PRO A 363 -6.21 -11.80 3.41
N CYS A 364 -4.91 -11.98 3.60
CA CYS A 364 -3.88 -11.02 3.27
C CYS A 364 -2.58 -11.75 2.89
N ILE A 365 -1.97 -11.36 1.77
CA ILE A 365 -0.73 -11.94 1.23
C ILE A 365 0.45 -10.97 1.33
N GLY A 366 1.69 -11.47 1.19
CA GLY A 366 2.89 -10.62 1.18
C GLY A 366 3.33 -10.11 2.55
N THR A 367 2.96 -10.82 3.63
CA THR A 367 3.36 -10.44 5.00
C THR A 367 4.80 -10.85 5.32
N PHE A 368 5.31 -11.86 4.63
CA PHE A 368 6.61 -12.48 4.87
C PHE A 368 7.60 -12.03 3.80
N ASP A 369 8.71 -12.76 3.65
CA ASP A 369 9.65 -12.55 2.55
C ASP A 369 9.18 -13.27 1.26
N ASP A 370 7.87 -13.21 1.01
CA ASP A 370 7.12 -13.82 -0.11
C ASP A 370 6.75 -12.81 -1.22
N LEU A 371 7.26 -11.57 -1.15
CA LEU A 371 7.17 -10.57 -2.23
C LEU A 371 8.53 -10.39 -2.89
N VAL A 372 8.59 -10.62 -4.21
CA VAL A 372 9.80 -10.43 -5.03
C VAL A 372 9.51 -9.58 -6.27
N SER A 373 10.52 -8.90 -6.81
CA SER A 373 10.37 -8.28 -8.14
C SER A 373 10.13 -9.37 -9.19
N SER A 374 9.21 -9.13 -10.13
CA SER A 374 8.92 -10.06 -11.23
C SER A 374 10.10 -10.29 -12.18
N GLU A 375 11.16 -9.46 -12.12
CA GLU A 375 12.42 -9.68 -12.83
C GLU A 375 13.29 -10.79 -12.22
N ARG A 376 13.00 -11.22 -10.97
CA ARG A 376 13.80 -12.17 -10.19
C ARG A 376 13.19 -13.56 -10.05
N CYS A 377 11.99 -13.78 -10.59
CA CYS A 377 11.25 -15.04 -10.53
C CYS A 377 10.72 -15.37 -11.92
N SER A 378 10.80 -16.63 -12.36
CA SER A 378 10.13 -17.01 -13.61
C SER A 378 8.63 -17.12 -13.39
N ARG A 379 7.84 -16.86 -14.44
CA ARG A 379 6.38 -17.01 -14.38
C ARG A 379 5.93 -18.45 -14.13
N PHE A 380 6.75 -19.42 -14.52
CA PHE A 380 6.54 -20.85 -14.23
C PHE A 380 6.68 -21.12 -12.73
N ASP A 381 7.81 -20.73 -12.11
CA ASP A 381 8.05 -20.96 -10.67
C ASP A 381 6.98 -20.27 -9.82
N GLN A 382 6.61 -19.03 -10.20
CA GLN A 382 5.54 -18.28 -9.54
C GLN A 382 4.20 -19.03 -9.62
N ALA A 383 3.82 -19.52 -10.81
CA ALA A 383 2.59 -20.28 -10.99
C ALA A 383 2.56 -21.57 -10.18
N VAL A 384 3.64 -22.35 -10.19
CA VAL A 384 3.77 -23.57 -9.38
C VAL A 384 3.58 -23.27 -7.89
N CYS A 385 4.26 -22.24 -7.36
CA CYS A 385 4.14 -21.88 -5.94
C CYS A 385 2.74 -21.35 -5.55
N VAL A 386 2.14 -20.49 -6.36
CA VAL A 386 0.81 -19.93 -6.08
C VAL A 386 -0.27 -21.01 -6.21
N LEU A 387 -0.29 -21.78 -7.31
CA LEU A 387 -1.29 -22.84 -7.52
C LEU A 387 -1.16 -23.96 -6.46
N TRP A 388 0.06 -24.29 -6.01
CA TRP A 388 0.25 -25.22 -4.89
C TRP A 388 -0.37 -24.69 -3.59
N VAL A 389 -0.16 -23.43 -3.22
CA VAL A 389 -0.80 -22.84 -2.01
C VAL A 389 -2.32 -22.80 -2.15
N ILE A 390 -2.85 -22.50 -3.34
CA ILE A 390 -4.30 -22.54 -3.60
C ILE A 390 -4.87 -23.95 -3.45
N ASP A 391 -4.18 -24.99 -3.95
CA ASP A 391 -4.66 -26.36 -3.79
C ASP A 391 -4.56 -26.84 -2.32
N GLN A 392 -3.47 -26.52 -1.61
CA GLN A 392 -3.37 -26.78 -0.17
C GLN A 392 -4.51 -26.09 0.61
N LEU A 393 -4.91 -24.88 0.21
CA LEU A 393 -6.07 -24.19 0.78
C LEU A 393 -7.40 -24.90 0.43
N ARG A 394 -7.55 -25.36 -0.81
CA ARG A 394 -8.71 -26.14 -1.29
C ARG A 394 -8.85 -27.46 -0.54
N LEU A 395 -7.75 -28.10 -0.15
CA LEU A 395 -7.73 -29.33 0.65
C LEU A 395 -8.21 -29.10 2.09
N LEU A 396 -7.84 -27.98 2.75
CA LEU A 396 -8.33 -27.66 4.10
C LEU A 396 -9.85 -27.44 4.18
N ALA A 397 -10.45 -26.95 3.10
CA ALA A 397 -11.86 -26.60 3.04
C ALA A 397 -12.72 -27.59 2.23
N ALA A 398 -12.11 -28.65 1.70
CA ALA A 398 -12.79 -29.67 0.90
C ALA A 398 -13.90 -30.36 1.72
N PRO A 399 -15.11 -30.55 1.15
CA PRO A 399 -16.00 -31.61 1.65
C PRO A 399 -15.34 -32.98 1.44
N ALA A 400 -15.88 -34.01 2.11
CA ALA A 400 -15.39 -35.38 2.00
C ALA A 400 -15.37 -35.84 0.52
N GLN A 401 -14.19 -36.24 0.06
CA GLN A 401 -13.96 -36.68 -1.32
C GLN A 401 -14.32 -38.17 -1.44
N VAL A 402 -14.95 -38.56 -2.56
CA VAL A 402 -15.14 -39.97 -2.89
C VAL A 402 -13.95 -40.40 -3.74
N HIS A 403 -13.27 -41.46 -3.30
CA HIS A 403 -12.01 -41.90 -3.86
C HIS A 403 -12.10 -43.41 -4.15
N CYS A 404 -11.92 -43.78 -5.42
CA CYS A 404 -11.92 -45.15 -5.89
C CYS A 404 -10.59 -45.43 -6.63
N ILE A 405 -10.14 -46.69 -6.55
CA ILE A 405 -8.93 -47.17 -7.22
C ILE A 405 -9.35 -48.41 -8.01
N GLU A 406 -9.24 -48.34 -9.34
CA GLU A 406 -9.70 -49.39 -10.24
C GLU A 406 -8.54 -49.83 -11.15
N ALA A 407 -8.18 -51.11 -11.07
CA ALA A 407 -7.32 -51.76 -12.05
C ALA A 407 -8.23 -52.33 -13.15
N ALA A 408 -8.37 -51.59 -14.25
CA ALA A 408 -9.35 -51.86 -15.30
C ALA A 408 -8.91 -51.26 -16.64
N SER A 409 -9.60 -51.59 -17.72
CA SER A 409 -9.46 -50.81 -18.95
C SER A 409 -10.08 -49.42 -18.73
N PRO A 410 -9.42 -48.31 -19.13
CA PRO A 410 -10.00 -46.96 -19.09
C PRO A 410 -11.34 -46.84 -19.83
N ALA A 411 -11.58 -47.70 -20.84
CA ALA A 411 -12.83 -47.79 -21.57
C ALA A 411 -14.02 -48.36 -20.75
N SER A 412 -13.75 -48.98 -19.60
CA SER A 412 -14.73 -49.60 -18.69
C SER A 412 -14.82 -48.97 -17.31
N CYS A 413 -13.89 -48.07 -16.97
CA CYS A 413 -13.87 -47.35 -15.69
C CYS A 413 -15.14 -46.51 -15.50
N ASP A 414 -15.61 -46.42 -14.25
CA ASP A 414 -16.83 -45.70 -13.86
C ASP A 414 -18.02 -45.93 -14.80
N ASN A 415 -18.38 -47.21 -14.98
CA ASN A 415 -19.49 -47.65 -15.83
C ASN A 415 -19.39 -47.23 -17.32
N GLY A 416 -18.23 -46.74 -17.76
CA GLY A 416 -18.00 -46.19 -19.10
C GLY A 416 -18.22 -44.67 -19.22
N LEU A 417 -18.42 -43.94 -18.12
CA LEU A 417 -18.59 -42.48 -18.13
C LEU A 417 -17.41 -41.77 -18.81
N LEU A 418 -16.17 -42.09 -18.41
CA LEU A 418 -14.95 -41.55 -19.03
C LEU A 418 -14.94 -41.79 -20.54
N LYS A 419 -15.28 -43.01 -20.97
CA LYS A 419 -15.36 -43.36 -22.39
C LYS A 419 -16.41 -42.53 -23.12
N ALA A 420 -17.61 -42.39 -22.57
CA ALA A 420 -18.69 -41.61 -23.16
C ALA A 420 -18.30 -40.12 -23.28
N CYS A 421 -17.65 -39.55 -22.26
CA CYS A 421 -17.11 -38.19 -22.28
C CYS A 421 -16.09 -37.99 -23.42
N MET A 422 -15.12 -38.90 -23.55
CA MET A 422 -14.09 -38.82 -24.60
C MET A 422 -14.70 -39.00 -26.01
N GLU A 423 -15.56 -40.00 -26.21
CA GLU A 423 -16.17 -40.28 -27.52
C GLU A 423 -17.27 -39.28 -27.94
N SER A 424 -17.90 -38.57 -27.00
CA SER A 424 -19.00 -37.60 -27.25
C SER A 424 -18.55 -36.13 -27.28
N ASN A 425 -17.24 -35.88 -27.35
CA ASN A 425 -16.70 -34.52 -27.41
C ASN A 425 -16.97 -33.87 -28.77
N THR A 426 -17.54 -32.66 -28.80
CA THR A 426 -17.88 -31.99 -30.08
C THR A 426 -16.72 -31.31 -30.77
N SER A 427 -15.61 -31.11 -30.05
CA SER A 427 -14.38 -30.46 -30.54
C SER A 427 -13.24 -31.46 -30.81
N PHE A 428 -13.54 -32.76 -30.76
CA PHE A 428 -12.55 -33.84 -30.59
C PHE A 428 -11.39 -33.82 -31.60
N PRO A 429 -10.16 -33.46 -31.18
CA PRO A 429 -9.01 -33.41 -32.08
C PRO A 429 -8.59 -34.82 -32.51
N PRO A 430 -8.12 -35.02 -33.76
CA PRO A 430 -7.61 -36.32 -34.22
C PRO A 430 -6.45 -36.87 -33.36
N ILE A 431 -5.68 -35.99 -32.72
CA ILE A 431 -4.59 -36.37 -31.80
C ILE A 431 -5.13 -36.99 -30.50
N LEU A 432 -6.20 -36.42 -29.93
CA LEU A 432 -6.86 -36.95 -28.73
C LEU A 432 -7.52 -38.30 -29.01
N HIS A 433 -8.15 -38.48 -30.18
CA HIS A 433 -8.65 -39.79 -30.61
C HIS A 433 -7.53 -40.84 -30.65
N ARG A 434 -6.37 -40.51 -31.24
CA ARG A 434 -5.24 -41.46 -31.35
C ARG A 434 -4.71 -41.85 -29.96
N ILE A 435 -4.54 -40.88 -29.06
CA ILE A 435 -4.07 -41.11 -27.69
C ILE A 435 -5.07 -41.94 -26.90
N TRP A 436 -6.36 -41.56 -26.90
CA TRP A 436 -7.42 -42.29 -26.19
C TRP A 436 -7.56 -43.74 -26.69
N ALA A 437 -7.54 -43.94 -28.02
CA ALA A 437 -7.59 -45.27 -28.62
C ALA A 437 -6.37 -46.14 -28.22
N ARG A 438 -5.17 -45.55 -28.09
CA ARG A 438 -3.96 -46.27 -27.64
C ARG A 438 -4.01 -46.62 -26.15
N ILE A 439 -4.49 -45.71 -25.31
CA ILE A 439 -4.65 -45.93 -23.87
C ILE A 439 -5.68 -47.03 -23.58
N CYS A 440 -6.73 -47.14 -24.41
CA CYS A 440 -7.78 -48.15 -24.25
C CYS A 440 -7.39 -49.58 -24.67
N THR A 441 -6.19 -49.84 -25.23
CA THR A 441 -5.78 -51.22 -25.58
C THR A 441 -5.23 -52.01 -24.39
N GLU A 442 -4.87 -51.33 -23.30
CA GLU A 442 -4.27 -51.94 -22.12
C GLU A 442 -5.25 -52.04 -20.94
N GLU A 443 -4.93 -52.90 -19.98
CA GLU A 443 -5.45 -52.82 -18.61
C GLU A 443 -4.48 -51.96 -17.79
N LEU A 444 -4.96 -50.84 -17.25
CA LEU A 444 -4.11 -49.84 -16.57
C LEU A 444 -4.60 -49.61 -15.13
N TYR A 445 -3.73 -49.00 -14.31
CA TYR A 445 -4.14 -48.49 -13.01
C TYR A 445 -4.82 -47.13 -13.20
N VAL A 446 -6.06 -46.99 -12.72
CA VAL A 446 -6.85 -45.76 -12.81
C VAL A 446 -7.27 -45.34 -11.41
N GLU A 447 -6.77 -44.18 -10.97
CA GLU A 447 -7.21 -43.52 -9.74
C GLU A 447 -8.34 -42.55 -10.08
N ILE A 448 -9.51 -42.76 -9.47
CA ILE A 448 -10.74 -41.99 -9.72
C ILE A 448 -11.07 -41.20 -8.45
N THR A 449 -10.99 -39.87 -8.52
CA THR A 449 -11.41 -39.00 -7.42
C THR A 449 -12.58 -38.13 -7.88
N MET A 450 -13.70 -38.25 -7.17
CA MET A 450 -14.92 -37.48 -7.40
C MET A 450 -15.14 -36.52 -6.22
N LYS A 451 -15.34 -35.24 -6.55
CA LYS A 451 -15.58 -34.18 -5.56
C LYS A 451 -16.74 -33.31 -6.01
N GLU A 452 -17.85 -33.35 -5.26
CA GLU A 452 -18.91 -32.34 -5.37
C GLU A 452 -18.54 -31.10 -4.55
N GLU A 453 -18.69 -29.93 -5.16
CA GLU A 453 -18.30 -28.62 -4.65
C GLU A 453 -19.52 -27.68 -4.75
N PRO A 454 -20.18 -27.32 -3.63
CA PRO A 454 -21.42 -26.55 -3.67
C PRO A 454 -21.20 -25.14 -4.26
N PHE A 455 -22.19 -24.64 -5.01
CA PHE A 455 -22.06 -23.38 -5.77
C PHE A 455 -21.56 -22.20 -4.92
N PRO A 456 -20.51 -21.48 -5.34
CA PRO A 456 -19.97 -20.32 -4.61
C PRO A 456 -20.93 -19.13 -4.58
N ASP A 457 -21.09 -18.53 -3.40
CA ASP A 457 -21.83 -17.30 -3.18
C ASP A 457 -20.96 -16.07 -3.42
N PHE A 458 -20.88 -15.64 -4.68
CA PHE A 458 -20.17 -14.43 -5.08
C PHE A 458 -20.85 -13.12 -4.63
N SER A 459 -22.01 -13.14 -3.95
CA SER A 459 -22.77 -11.92 -3.61
C SER A 459 -22.04 -10.95 -2.67
N GLN A 460 -21.00 -11.43 -1.99
CA GLN A 460 -20.17 -10.66 -1.06
C GLN A 460 -18.85 -10.16 -1.66
N LEU A 461 -18.58 -10.45 -2.94
CA LEU A 461 -17.32 -10.12 -3.62
C LEU A 461 -17.49 -9.02 -4.67
N SER A 462 -16.42 -8.25 -4.88
CA SER A 462 -16.36 -7.27 -5.97
C SER A 462 -16.27 -8.00 -7.32
N PRO A 463 -17.12 -7.70 -8.32
CA PRO A 463 -17.01 -8.29 -9.66
C PRO A 463 -15.64 -8.06 -10.32
N VAL A 464 -14.94 -6.97 -9.96
CA VAL A 464 -13.58 -6.69 -10.44
C VAL A 464 -12.59 -7.69 -9.84
N ALA A 465 -12.65 -7.95 -8.53
CA ALA A 465 -11.78 -8.92 -7.87
C ALA A 465 -12.03 -10.36 -8.38
N VAL A 466 -13.30 -10.72 -8.64
CA VAL A 466 -13.63 -12.01 -9.26
C VAL A 466 -13.01 -12.12 -10.66
N LEU A 467 -13.12 -11.07 -11.48
CA LEU A 467 -12.50 -11.03 -12.82
C LEU A 467 -10.98 -11.14 -12.77
N GLU A 468 -10.32 -10.37 -11.90
CA GLU A 468 -8.86 -10.33 -11.80
C GLU A 468 -8.29 -11.66 -11.27
N ALA A 469 -8.96 -12.28 -10.30
CA ALA A 469 -8.65 -13.62 -9.83
C ALA A 469 -8.79 -14.67 -10.93
N VAL A 470 -9.90 -14.67 -11.68
CA VAL A 470 -10.20 -15.65 -12.74
C VAL A 470 -9.33 -15.48 -13.98
N ARG A 471 -8.88 -14.24 -14.27
CA ARG A 471 -7.85 -14.00 -15.28
C ARG A 471 -6.50 -14.56 -14.81
N LEU A 472 -6.07 -14.22 -13.59
CA LEU A 472 -4.79 -14.69 -13.07
C LEU A 472 -4.75 -16.21 -12.94
N ASP A 473 -5.78 -16.87 -12.40
CA ASP A 473 -5.84 -18.33 -12.27
C ASP A 473 -5.55 -19.01 -13.62
N ARG A 474 -6.23 -18.57 -14.68
CA ARG A 474 -6.00 -19.01 -16.07
C ARG A 474 -4.58 -18.74 -16.56
N ASP A 475 -4.05 -17.54 -16.31
CA ASP A 475 -2.69 -17.16 -16.70
C ASP A 475 -1.66 -18.09 -16.00
N LEU A 476 -1.81 -18.35 -14.70
CA LEU A 476 -0.97 -19.27 -13.92
C LEU A 476 -1.08 -20.72 -14.44
N TRP A 477 -2.29 -21.24 -14.69
CA TRP A 477 -2.45 -22.58 -15.29
C TRP A 477 -1.77 -22.65 -16.67
N SER A 478 -1.85 -21.59 -17.48
CA SER A 478 -1.19 -21.52 -18.80
C SER A 478 0.35 -21.44 -18.72
N TYR A 479 0.89 -20.94 -17.59
CA TYR A 479 2.33 -20.95 -17.32
C TYR A 479 2.79 -22.33 -16.84
N GLN A 480 2.05 -22.98 -15.94
CA GLN A 480 2.42 -24.31 -15.43
C GLN A 480 2.20 -25.43 -16.45
N TYR A 481 1.17 -25.30 -17.31
CA TYR A 481 0.81 -26.26 -18.36
C TYR A 481 0.78 -25.54 -19.70
N PRO A 482 1.95 -25.25 -20.31
CA PRO A 482 2.01 -24.52 -21.57
C PRO A 482 1.30 -25.31 -22.69
N PRO A 483 0.41 -24.67 -23.48
CA PRO A 483 -0.29 -25.33 -24.56
C PRO A 483 0.67 -25.73 -25.68
N ILE A 484 0.45 -26.92 -26.26
CA ILE A 484 1.34 -27.46 -27.30
C ILE A 484 1.24 -26.61 -28.57
N GLN A 485 2.40 -26.14 -29.06
CA GLN A 485 2.52 -25.18 -30.16
C GLN A 485 1.93 -25.62 -31.51
N GLN A 486 1.55 -26.90 -31.62
CA GLN A 486 1.00 -27.52 -32.82
C GLN A 486 -0.41 -27.01 -33.15
N GLU A 487 -1.27 -26.78 -32.14
CA GLU A 487 -2.65 -26.31 -32.35
C GLU A 487 -2.72 -24.88 -32.93
N GLN A 488 -1.78 -24.02 -32.53
CA GLN A 488 -1.71 -22.62 -32.98
C GLN A 488 -1.50 -22.44 -34.50
N ARG A 489 -1.17 -23.50 -35.23
CA ARG A 489 -0.93 -23.45 -36.69
C ARG A 489 -2.17 -23.69 -37.55
N SER A 490 -3.25 -24.24 -36.98
CA SER A 490 -4.27 -24.93 -37.78
C SER A 490 -5.73 -24.60 -37.44
N ALA A 491 -6.03 -24.09 -36.25
CA ALA A 491 -7.41 -23.78 -35.87
C ALA A 491 -7.94 -22.56 -36.64
N PRO A 492 -8.95 -22.68 -37.54
CA PRO A 492 -9.70 -21.51 -37.96
C PRO A 492 -10.42 -20.95 -36.75
N THR A 493 -10.43 -19.62 -36.58
CA THR A 493 -11.15 -18.97 -35.47
C THR A 493 -12.58 -19.49 -35.45
N ASN A 494 -12.98 -20.17 -34.37
CA ASN A 494 -14.31 -20.75 -34.25
C ASN A 494 -15.34 -19.68 -34.61
N PRO A 495 -16.18 -19.87 -35.64
CA PRO A 495 -17.13 -18.85 -36.04
C PRO A 495 -18.04 -18.59 -34.86
N GLU A 496 -18.11 -17.32 -34.41
CA GLU A 496 -18.96 -16.93 -33.28
C GLU A 496 -20.39 -17.41 -33.55
N HIS A 497 -20.77 -18.49 -32.87
CA HIS A 497 -22.02 -19.19 -33.15
C HIS A 497 -23.17 -18.41 -32.53
N ASN A 498 -23.52 -17.31 -33.21
CA ASN A 498 -24.73 -16.52 -33.07
C ASN A 498 -25.97 -17.33 -33.53
N ASN A 499 -25.99 -18.61 -33.20
CA ASN A 499 -27.15 -19.48 -33.30
C ASN A 499 -28.11 -19.04 -32.20
N GLU A 500 -29.13 -18.26 -32.56
CA GLU A 500 -30.27 -18.07 -31.67
C GLU A 500 -30.80 -19.45 -31.24
N PRO A 501 -31.13 -19.66 -29.95
CA PRO A 501 -31.50 -20.97 -29.44
C PRO A 501 -32.77 -21.43 -30.16
N ASN A 502 -32.62 -22.46 -31.02
CA ASN A 502 -33.71 -22.98 -31.82
C ASN A 502 -34.63 -23.83 -30.92
N ASP A 503 -35.59 -23.14 -30.30
CA ASP A 503 -36.40 -23.53 -29.15
C ASP A 503 -37.47 -24.61 -29.47
N SER A 504 -37.12 -25.58 -30.34
CA SER A 504 -38.08 -26.44 -31.03
C SER A 504 -37.68 -27.91 -31.18
N LYS A 505 -36.96 -28.49 -30.19
CA LYS A 505 -37.16 -29.91 -29.83
C LYS A 505 -36.68 -30.33 -28.42
N VAL A 506 -37.69 -30.66 -27.64
CA VAL A 506 -37.74 -31.55 -26.46
C VAL A 506 -37.82 -33.00 -27.01
N ASP A 507 -37.24 -34.07 -26.46
CA ASP A 507 -36.40 -34.30 -25.27
C ASP A 507 -35.08 -34.98 -25.66
N ASP A 508 -33.99 -34.66 -24.97
CA ASP A 508 -32.90 -35.62 -24.66
C ASP A 508 -32.17 -35.09 -23.41
N GLU A 509 -32.23 -35.82 -22.30
CA GLU A 509 -31.59 -35.44 -21.05
C GLU A 509 -30.08 -35.60 -21.17
N SER A 510 -29.42 -34.56 -21.65
CA SER A 510 -27.97 -34.49 -21.84
C SER A 510 -27.35 -33.41 -20.95
N LEU A 511 -26.22 -33.76 -20.34
CA LEU A 511 -25.40 -32.83 -19.57
C LEU A 511 -24.20 -32.38 -20.41
N GLU A 512 -23.87 -31.10 -20.29
CA GLU A 512 -22.68 -30.50 -20.89
C GLU A 512 -21.52 -30.61 -19.88
N VAL A 513 -20.41 -31.18 -20.33
CA VAL A 513 -19.25 -31.53 -19.51
C VAL A 513 -18.00 -30.93 -20.13
N ASP A 514 -17.30 -30.09 -19.37
CA ASP A 514 -15.98 -29.59 -19.76
C ASP A 514 -14.94 -30.68 -19.48
N ILE A 515 -14.06 -30.94 -20.44
CA ILE A 515 -13.05 -32.00 -20.43
C ILE A 515 -11.67 -31.40 -20.65
N LYS A 516 -10.77 -31.63 -19.70
CA LYS A 516 -9.36 -31.24 -19.77
C LYS A 516 -8.45 -32.46 -19.73
N CYS A 517 -7.59 -32.61 -20.74
CA CYS A 517 -6.62 -33.71 -20.79
C CYS A 517 -5.18 -33.17 -20.69
N ARG A 518 -4.40 -33.76 -19.79
CA ARG A 518 -3.03 -33.36 -19.47
C ARG A 518 -2.11 -34.58 -19.40
N LEU A 519 -0.85 -34.41 -19.80
CA LEU A 519 0.23 -35.28 -19.35
C LEU A 519 0.81 -34.73 -18.05
N GLN A 520 1.21 -35.63 -17.16
CA GLN A 520 1.80 -35.30 -15.87
C GLN A 520 3.04 -36.15 -15.61
N HIS A 521 4.14 -35.51 -15.20
CA HIS A 521 5.38 -36.17 -14.77
C HIS A 521 5.50 -36.08 -13.25
N ASP A 522 5.99 -37.13 -12.59
CA ASP A 522 6.45 -37.10 -11.17
C ASP A 522 5.33 -36.67 -10.19
N VAL A 523 4.21 -37.41 -10.20
CA VAL A 523 3.04 -37.10 -9.38
C VAL A 523 2.85 -38.15 -8.28
N GLN A 524 2.91 -37.68 -7.03
CA GLN A 524 2.34 -38.40 -5.89
C GLN A 524 0.85 -38.11 -5.79
N VAL A 525 0.04 -39.17 -5.71
CA VAL A 525 -1.42 -39.10 -5.78
C VAL A 525 -2.07 -39.27 -4.40
N LEU A 526 -3.40 -39.11 -4.29
CA LEU A 526 -4.09 -39.09 -2.99
C LEU A 526 -4.09 -40.45 -2.28
N SER A 527 -4.02 -41.56 -3.02
CA SER A 527 -3.80 -42.90 -2.44
C SER A 527 -2.40 -43.09 -1.83
N GLY A 528 -1.47 -42.17 -2.09
CA GLY A 528 -0.06 -42.30 -1.76
C GLY A 528 0.75 -43.12 -2.77
N HIS A 529 0.11 -43.62 -3.84
CA HIS A 529 0.82 -44.17 -5.01
C HIS A 529 1.67 -43.09 -5.70
N TYR A 530 2.59 -43.53 -6.54
CA TYR A 530 3.54 -42.66 -7.23
C TYR A 530 3.53 -42.98 -8.72
N ILE A 531 3.08 -42.01 -9.51
CA ILE A 531 2.90 -42.13 -10.96
C ILE A 531 4.01 -41.31 -11.63
N LEU A 532 4.93 -42.02 -12.30
CA LEU A 532 6.04 -41.39 -13.01
C LEU A 532 5.55 -40.65 -14.27
N HIS A 533 4.64 -41.28 -15.01
CA HIS A 533 3.99 -40.72 -16.20
C HIS A 533 2.48 -40.93 -16.09
N GLY A 534 1.73 -39.85 -15.93
CA GLY A 534 0.28 -39.87 -15.77
C GLY A 534 -0.45 -39.30 -16.97
N PHE A 535 -1.53 -39.96 -17.38
CA PHE A 535 -2.58 -39.37 -18.22
C PHE A 535 -3.72 -38.89 -17.34
N HIS A 536 -3.91 -37.58 -17.24
CA HIS A 536 -4.88 -36.96 -16.36
C HIS A 536 -6.05 -36.40 -17.17
N VAL A 537 -7.27 -36.89 -16.90
CA VAL A 537 -8.52 -36.35 -17.44
C VAL A 537 -9.33 -35.75 -16.30
N ALA A 538 -9.61 -34.45 -16.36
CA ALA A 538 -10.60 -33.81 -15.49
C ALA A 538 -11.91 -33.59 -16.24
N LEU A 539 -13.01 -34.01 -15.62
CA LEU A 539 -14.38 -33.67 -16.02
C LEU A 539 -14.92 -32.62 -15.04
N HIS A 540 -15.50 -31.54 -15.58
CA HIS A 540 -16.20 -30.53 -14.80
C HIS A 540 -17.65 -30.41 -15.30
N TYR A 541 -18.62 -30.54 -14.40
CA TYR A 541 -20.05 -30.46 -14.75
C TYR A 541 -20.91 -29.94 -13.58
N CYS A 542 -22.10 -29.44 -13.90
CA CYS A 542 -23.05 -28.91 -12.90
C CYS A 542 -24.09 -29.96 -12.51
N THR A 543 -24.26 -30.21 -11.21
CA THR A 543 -25.41 -30.95 -10.65
C THR A 543 -26.53 -29.98 -10.25
N GLU A 544 -27.62 -30.47 -9.64
CA GLU A 544 -28.61 -29.59 -8.99
C GLU A 544 -28.05 -28.91 -7.72
N THR A 545 -26.98 -29.47 -7.14
CA THR A 545 -26.46 -29.16 -5.80
C THR A 545 -25.11 -28.42 -5.81
N GLY A 546 -24.32 -28.53 -6.89
CA GLY A 546 -23.03 -27.87 -7.02
C GLY A 546 -22.36 -28.08 -8.38
N PHE A 547 -21.06 -27.85 -8.40
CA PHE A 547 -20.17 -28.34 -9.45
C PHE A 547 -19.61 -29.69 -9.01
N THR A 548 -19.56 -30.68 -9.89
CA THR A 548 -18.74 -31.88 -9.70
C THR A 548 -17.45 -31.72 -10.48
N ASN A 549 -16.33 -31.93 -9.78
CA ASN A 549 -15.02 -32.14 -10.36
C ASN A 549 -14.67 -33.63 -10.22
N GLN A 550 -14.48 -34.31 -11.34
CA GLN A 550 -14.17 -35.74 -11.36
C GLN A 550 -12.89 -35.98 -12.16
N THR A 551 -11.84 -36.42 -11.48
CA THR A 551 -10.50 -36.60 -12.06
C THR A 551 -10.16 -38.07 -12.16
N TYR A 552 -9.75 -38.49 -13.35
CA TYR A 552 -9.20 -39.80 -13.66
C TYR A 552 -7.70 -39.62 -13.91
N LEU A 553 -6.87 -40.28 -13.11
CA LEU A 553 -5.43 -40.29 -13.30
C LEU A 553 -4.98 -41.73 -13.61
N ILE A 554 -4.54 -41.93 -14.84
CA ILE A 554 -4.15 -43.22 -15.40
C ILE A 554 -2.62 -43.31 -15.36
N ASP A 555 -2.10 -44.35 -14.72
CA ASP A 555 -0.66 -44.65 -14.68
C ASP A 555 -0.22 -45.24 -16.03
N LEU A 556 0.72 -44.59 -16.73
CA LEU A 556 1.22 -45.04 -18.03
C LEU A 556 2.55 -45.79 -17.87
N PRO A 557 2.62 -47.08 -18.24
CA PRO A 557 3.90 -47.78 -18.32
C PRO A 557 4.77 -47.15 -19.44
N PRO A 558 6.12 -47.20 -19.35
CA PRO A 558 7.01 -46.46 -20.24
C PRO A 558 6.78 -46.69 -21.74
N GLU A 559 6.36 -47.89 -22.13
CA GLU A 559 6.03 -48.24 -23.50
C GLU A 559 4.81 -47.46 -24.03
N VAL A 560 3.74 -47.38 -23.22
CA VAL A 560 2.54 -46.60 -23.56
C VAL A 560 2.86 -45.11 -23.52
N THR A 561 3.66 -44.67 -22.55
CA THR A 561 4.13 -43.27 -22.45
C THR A 561 4.85 -42.83 -23.73
N ALA A 562 5.80 -43.63 -24.21
CA ALA A 562 6.55 -43.35 -25.43
C ALA A 562 5.61 -43.24 -26.64
N GLU A 563 4.69 -44.20 -26.82
CA GLU A 563 3.72 -44.17 -27.92
C GLU A 563 2.76 -42.97 -27.85
N VAL A 564 2.31 -42.59 -26.65
CA VAL A 564 1.48 -41.38 -26.44
C VAL A 564 2.26 -40.12 -26.82
N CYS A 565 3.53 -40.00 -26.44
CA CYS A 565 4.36 -38.86 -26.83
C CYS A 565 4.77 -38.85 -28.32
N MET A 566 4.97 -40.01 -28.95
CA MET A 566 5.13 -40.12 -30.41
C MET A 566 3.89 -39.61 -31.15
N ILE A 567 2.68 -39.95 -30.65
CA ILE A 567 1.43 -39.40 -31.20
C ILE A 567 1.32 -37.89 -30.96
N LEU A 568 1.75 -37.41 -29.78
CA LEU A 568 1.56 -36.03 -29.32
C LEU A 568 2.55 -35.02 -29.95
N TYR A 569 3.78 -35.43 -30.22
CA TYR A 569 4.83 -34.57 -30.77
C TYR A 569 5.18 -34.87 -32.25
N GLU A 570 4.51 -35.86 -32.87
CA GLU A 570 4.78 -36.35 -34.23
C GLU A 570 6.25 -36.79 -34.46
N VAL A 571 6.84 -37.44 -33.45
CA VAL A 571 8.19 -38.04 -33.52
C VAL A 571 8.14 -39.56 -33.73
N ASP A 572 9.10 -40.09 -34.49
CA ASP A 572 9.19 -41.53 -34.80
C ASP A 572 10.04 -42.33 -33.80
N ASP A 573 10.89 -41.67 -33.00
CA ASP A 573 11.78 -42.34 -32.02
C ASP A 573 11.19 -42.31 -30.60
N PRO A 574 11.11 -43.46 -29.90
CA PRO A 574 10.50 -43.53 -28.57
C PRO A 574 11.38 -42.94 -27.45
N GLN A 575 12.70 -42.83 -27.62
CA GLN A 575 13.55 -42.17 -26.64
C GLN A 575 13.44 -40.65 -26.77
N GLU A 576 13.46 -40.12 -28.00
CA GLU A 576 13.16 -38.70 -28.26
C GLU A 576 11.76 -38.32 -27.74
N ALA A 577 10.77 -39.20 -27.90
CA ALA A 577 9.43 -39.00 -27.34
C ALA A 577 9.39 -38.92 -25.80
N LEU A 578 10.16 -39.76 -25.11
CA LEU A 578 10.28 -39.74 -23.65
C LEU A 578 11.12 -38.56 -23.15
N ASP A 579 12.18 -38.19 -23.85
CA ASP A 579 13.02 -37.02 -23.53
C ASP A 579 12.25 -35.69 -23.70
N LEU A 580 11.15 -35.69 -24.46
CA LEU A 580 10.18 -34.59 -24.58
C LEU A 580 9.05 -34.65 -23.54
N PHE A 581 8.92 -35.74 -22.76
CA PHE A 581 7.82 -35.90 -21.80
C PHE A 581 7.86 -34.81 -20.73
N SER A 582 6.85 -33.95 -20.77
CA SER A 582 6.74 -32.78 -19.90
C SER A 582 5.28 -32.57 -19.49
N THR A 583 5.08 -32.06 -18.28
CA THR A 583 3.76 -31.76 -17.74
C THR A 583 3.11 -30.66 -18.60
N CYS A 584 2.06 -31.01 -19.34
CA CYS A 584 1.45 -30.13 -20.35
C CYS A 584 -0.06 -30.35 -20.48
N GLU A 585 -0.78 -29.29 -20.88
CA GLU A 585 -2.19 -29.37 -21.30
C GLU A 585 -2.21 -29.40 -22.83
N PHE A 586 -2.87 -30.42 -23.38
CA PHE A 586 -2.94 -30.65 -24.82
C PHE A 586 -4.38 -30.77 -25.33
N PHE A 587 -5.36 -30.65 -24.45
CA PHE A 587 -6.77 -30.52 -24.81
C PHE A 587 -7.59 -29.85 -23.70
N ASP A 588 -8.40 -28.88 -24.10
CA ASP A 588 -9.50 -28.28 -23.35
C ASP A 588 -10.73 -28.18 -24.27
N GLY A 589 -11.88 -28.70 -23.86
CA GLY A 589 -13.07 -28.70 -24.71
C GLY A 589 -14.30 -29.31 -24.06
N VAL A 590 -15.37 -29.48 -24.83
CA VAL A 590 -16.71 -29.77 -24.28
C VAL A 590 -17.33 -31.01 -24.92
N ALA A 591 -17.92 -31.86 -24.09
CA ALA A 591 -18.74 -33.00 -24.50
C ALA A 591 -20.20 -32.86 -24.05
N ARG A 592 -21.09 -33.62 -24.69
CA ARG A 592 -22.47 -33.79 -24.24
C ARG A 592 -22.76 -35.27 -24.07
N ILE A 593 -23.04 -35.68 -22.84
CA ILE A 593 -23.32 -37.06 -22.45
C ILE A 593 -24.77 -37.23 -21.99
N PRO A 594 -25.38 -38.42 -22.13
CA PRO A 594 -26.67 -38.72 -21.51
C PRO A 594 -26.59 -38.62 -19.98
N LEU A 595 -27.59 -38.00 -19.36
CA LEU A 595 -27.69 -37.84 -17.90
C LEU A 595 -27.75 -39.19 -17.17
N ALA A 596 -28.23 -40.26 -17.84
CA ALA A 596 -28.30 -41.62 -17.30
C ALA A 596 -26.94 -42.35 -17.18
N LEU A 597 -25.82 -41.64 -17.38
CA LEU A 597 -24.46 -42.11 -17.07
C LEU A 597 -23.91 -41.48 -15.78
N LEU A 598 -24.75 -40.75 -15.03
CA LEU A 598 -24.45 -40.02 -13.79
C LEU A 598 -25.44 -40.42 -12.67
#